data_AF-A0A7W1SJX2-F1
#
_entry.id   AF-A0A7W1SJX2-F1
#
_cell.length_a   1.000
_cell.length_b   1.000
_cell.length_c   1.000
_cell.angle_alpha   90.00
_cell.angle_beta   90.00
_cell.angle_gamma   90.00
#
_symmetry.space_group_name_H-M   'P 1'
#
loop_
_entity.id
_entity.type
_entity.pdbx_description
1 polymer ?
#
loop_
_entity_poly.entity_id
_entity_poly.type
_entity_poly.pdbx_seq_one_letter_code
_entity_poly.pdbx_strand_id
1 'polypeptide(L)'
;YGKLVVYRFPRQSLVFGPNQIVNRINQDTEVARQISLWDQRGSEVLRGELLVLPIEGALIYVQPLYLRAEGGRIPELKRVVAAHEGRVAMAETLDGALTALFGAPGRAAPAPQGQSAEAPPASPPGDAPSPEARALAQQALDHFERARAAQRNDDWTTYGAEMRRLGEVLRELEAARGGPP
;
A
#
# COMPACT_ATOMS: atom_id res chain seq x y z
N TYR A 1 3.87 13.31 33.76
CA TYR A 1 3.34 11.94 33.62
C TYR A 1 3.55 11.48 32.19
N GLY A 2 4.15 10.31 31.99
CA GLY A 2 4.31 9.62 30.71
C GLY A 2 4.75 8.20 30.99
N LYS A 3 3.96 7.20 30.59
CA LYS A 3 4.33 5.79 30.74
C LYS A 3 5.27 5.44 29.59
N LEU A 4 6.52 5.10 29.90
CA LEU A 4 7.47 4.57 28.93
C LEU A 4 7.01 3.18 28.51
N VAL A 5 6.76 2.98 27.22
CA VAL A 5 6.38 1.69 26.63
C VAL A 5 7.57 1.19 25.81
N VAL A 6 8.07 0.00 26.14
CA VAL A 6 9.15 -0.66 25.40
C VAL A 6 8.54 -1.78 24.57
N TYR A 7 8.48 -1.58 23.26
CA TYR A 7 8.03 -2.63 22.33
C TYR A 7 9.23 -3.52 21.96
N ARG A 8 9.12 -4.83 22.21
CA ARG A 8 10.16 -5.81 21.87
C ARG A 8 9.68 -6.65 20.69
N PHE A 9 10.40 -6.57 19.58
CA PHE A 9 10.13 -7.37 18.40
C PHE A 9 10.69 -8.80 18.57
N PRO A 10 10.08 -9.82 17.96
CA PRO A 10 10.63 -11.17 17.89
C PRO A 10 12.00 -11.16 17.22
N ARG A 11 12.92 -12.03 17.66
CA ARG A 11 14.31 -12.11 17.14
C ARG A 11 14.44 -12.41 15.64
N GLN A 12 13.34 -12.78 14.98
CA GLN A 12 13.28 -13.13 13.55
C GLN A 12 12.76 -11.99 12.66
N SER A 13 12.41 -10.82 13.22
CA SER A 13 11.96 -9.66 12.44
C SER A 13 13.14 -8.77 12.04
N LEU A 14 13.37 -8.63 10.73
CA LEU A 14 14.33 -7.67 10.16
C LEU A 14 13.73 -6.26 10.22
N VAL A 15 13.83 -5.62 11.39
CA VAL A 15 13.31 -4.27 11.59
C VAL A 15 14.37 -3.23 11.21
N PHE A 16 14.08 -2.42 10.20
CA PHE A 16 14.92 -1.27 9.84
C PHE A 16 14.83 -0.19 10.92
N GLY A 17 15.93 0.50 11.24
CA GLY A 17 15.89 1.65 12.14
C GLY A 17 15.43 2.95 11.42
N PRO A 18 15.02 4.00 12.17
CA PRO A 18 14.55 5.27 11.59
C PRO A 18 15.52 5.88 10.56
N ASN A 19 16.81 5.99 10.88
CA ASN A 19 17.82 6.54 9.96
C ASN A 19 17.95 5.73 8.67
N GLN A 20 17.80 4.39 8.75
CA GLN A 20 17.86 3.53 7.57
C GLN A 20 16.65 3.78 6.65
N ILE A 21 15.48 4.01 7.24
CA ILE A 21 14.27 4.34 6.48
C ILE A 21 14.36 5.73 5.86
N VAL A 22 14.84 6.74 6.58
CA VAL A 22 15.07 8.08 6.01
C VAL A 22 15.98 8.00 4.80
N ASN A 23 17.10 7.27 4.90
CA ASN A 23 18.02 7.09 3.78
C ASN A 23 17.35 6.39 2.59
N ARG A 24 16.51 5.39 2.85
CA ARG A 24 15.80 4.67 1.80
C ARG A 24 14.72 5.53 1.13
N ILE A 25 13.99 6.36 1.89
CA ILE A 25 13.06 7.35 1.36
C ILE A 25 13.81 8.35 0.45
N ASN A 26 14.99 8.79 0.86
CA ASN A 26 15.81 9.70 0.06
C ASN A 26 16.34 9.07 -1.24
N GLN A 27 16.53 7.75 -1.25
CA GLN A 27 17.00 6.98 -2.40
C GLN A 27 15.86 6.54 -3.32
N ASP A 28 14.60 6.67 -2.91
CA ASP A 28 13.46 6.33 -3.75
C ASP A 28 13.36 7.31 -4.93
N THR A 29 13.35 6.76 -6.14
CA THR A 29 13.39 7.55 -7.38
C THR A 29 12.21 8.51 -7.51
N GLU A 30 11.00 8.07 -7.15
CA GLU A 30 9.80 8.90 -7.28
C GLU A 30 9.79 10.02 -6.25
N VAL A 31 10.16 9.72 -5.01
CA VAL A 31 10.31 10.74 -3.95
C VAL A 31 11.38 11.76 -4.33
N ALA A 32 12.58 11.30 -4.71
CA ALA A 32 13.70 12.17 -5.04
C ALA A 32 13.38 13.09 -6.24
N ARG A 33 12.76 12.54 -7.30
CA ARG A 33 12.30 13.30 -8.46
C ARG A 33 11.29 14.36 -8.06
N GLN A 34 10.30 13.99 -7.24
CA GLN A 34 9.25 14.91 -6.85
C GLN A 34 9.77 16.06 -5.98
N ILE A 35 10.65 15.77 -5.02
CA ILE A 35 11.29 16.79 -4.18
C ILE A 35 12.08 17.76 -5.06
N SER A 36 12.93 17.24 -5.95
CA SER A 36 13.73 18.06 -6.85
C SER A 36 12.88 19.00 -7.71
N LEU A 37 11.72 18.53 -8.20
CA LEU A 37 10.80 19.35 -9.00
C LEU A 37 10.12 20.46 -8.21
N TRP A 38 9.87 20.25 -6.92
CA TRP A 38 9.25 21.26 -6.06
C TRP A 38 10.24 22.29 -5.56
N ASP A 39 11.49 21.87 -5.32
CA ASP A 39 12.57 22.72 -4.83
C ASP A 39 13.15 23.69 -5.89
N GLN A 40 12.59 23.71 -7.10
CA GLN A 40 13.08 24.51 -8.24
C GLN A 40 12.20 25.72 -8.59
N ARG A 41 10.97 25.82 -8.07
CA ARG A 41 9.98 26.80 -8.54
C ARG A 41 9.73 27.94 -7.54
N GLY A 42 10.78 28.46 -6.91
CA GLY A 42 10.65 29.45 -5.83
C GLY A 42 9.82 28.92 -4.65
N SER A 43 9.90 27.61 -4.44
CA SER A 43 9.21 26.86 -3.39
C SER A 43 10.23 25.95 -2.73
N GLU A 44 10.07 25.76 -1.42
CA GLU A 44 10.96 24.96 -0.60
C GLU A 44 10.19 23.76 -0.05
N VAL A 45 10.76 22.57 -0.19
CA VAL A 45 10.19 21.34 0.38
C VAL A 45 10.66 21.15 1.82
N LEU A 46 9.72 21.13 2.75
CA LEU A 46 9.98 20.81 4.14
C LEU A 46 9.57 19.37 4.44
N ARG A 47 10.52 18.60 4.97
CA ARG A 47 10.27 17.22 5.39
C ARG A 47 9.90 17.22 6.87
N GLY A 48 8.75 16.66 7.21
CA GLY A 48 8.37 16.49 8.60
C GLY A 48 9.16 15.39 9.31
N GLU A 49 8.93 15.27 10.61
CA GLU A 49 9.49 14.19 11.42
C GLU A 49 9.01 12.82 10.93
N LEU A 50 9.87 11.82 11.05
CA LEU A 50 9.54 10.44 10.73
C LEU A 50 8.76 9.83 11.91
N LEU A 51 7.49 9.54 11.69
CA LEU A 51 6.64 8.86 12.65
C LEU A 51 6.85 7.34 12.52
N VAL A 52 7.05 6.67 13.66
CA VAL A 52 7.26 5.23 13.74
C VAL A 52 6.08 4.60 14.45
N LEU A 53 5.27 3.83 13.72
CA LEU A 53 4.01 3.30 14.19
C LEU A 53 4.09 1.77 14.30
N PRO A 54 4.04 1.20 15.53
CA PRO A 54 3.96 -0.25 15.72
C PRO A 54 2.53 -0.75 15.55
N ILE A 55 2.33 -1.72 14.65
CA ILE A 55 1.03 -2.37 14.38
C ILE A 55 1.25 -3.87 14.25
N GLU A 56 0.59 -4.66 15.10
CA GLU A 56 0.56 -6.14 15.04
C GLU A 56 1.93 -6.83 14.87
N GLY A 57 3.00 -6.27 15.46
CA GLY A 57 4.36 -6.82 15.37
C GLY A 57 5.20 -6.29 14.19
N ALA A 58 4.64 -5.40 13.38
CA ALA A 58 5.31 -4.68 12.30
C ALA A 58 5.52 -3.20 12.65
N LEU A 59 6.44 -2.55 11.93
CA LEU A 59 6.61 -1.10 11.96
C LEU A 59 6.20 -0.49 10.62
N ILE A 60 5.37 0.55 10.70
CA ILE A 60 5.05 1.44 9.60
C ILE A 60 5.71 2.79 9.88
N TYR A 61 6.40 3.29 8.86
CA TYR A 61 7.07 4.58 8.90
C TYR A 61 6.31 5.58 8.07
N VAL A 62 6.06 6.77 8.61
CA VAL A 62 5.30 7.82 7.92
C VAL A 62 6.06 9.13 8.00
N GLN A 63 6.32 9.76 6.86
CA GLN A 63 6.94 11.07 6.76
C GLN A 63 6.08 12.02 5.91
N PRO A 64 5.54 13.11 6.49
CA PRO A 64 4.84 14.13 5.72
C PRO A 64 5.83 15.04 4.98
N LEU A 65 5.46 15.46 3.77
CA LEU A 65 6.17 16.44 2.95
C LEU A 65 5.30 17.69 2.80
N TYR A 66 5.82 18.81 3.26
CA TYR A 66 5.20 20.11 3.16
C TYR A 66 5.88 20.95 2.08
N LEU A 67 5.13 21.86 1.48
CA LEU A 67 5.63 22.83 0.53
C LEU A 67 5.32 24.23 1.05
N ARG A 68 6.32 25.11 1.03
CA ARG A 68 6.14 26.55 1.24
C ARG A 68 6.73 27.32 0.07
N ALA A 69 6.25 28.54 -0.14
CA ALA A 69 6.91 29.44 -1.07
C ALA A 69 8.07 30.17 -0.41
N GLU A 70 9.07 30.54 -1.22
CA GLU A 70 10.11 31.47 -0.81
C GLU A 70 9.48 32.82 -0.41
N GLY A 71 9.86 33.34 0.76
CA GLY A 71 9.35 34.63 1.28
C GLY A 71 8.26 34.56 2.36
N GLY A 72 7.94 33.38 2.90
CA GLY A 72 7.27 33.29 4.22
C GLY A 72 5.77 32.97 4.22
N ARG A 73 5.31 32.08 3.33
CA ARG A 73 3.96 31.48 3.45
C ARG A 73 3.95 30.29 4.42
N ILE A 74 2.79 30.03 5.02
CA ILE A 74 2.56 28.85 5.88
C ILE A 74 2.80 27.58 5.05
N PRO A 75 3.57 26.59 5.56
CA PRO A 75 3.77 25.32 4.88
C PRO A 75 2.46 24.53 4.75
N GLU A 76 2.22 23.99 3.55
CA GLU A 76 1.06 23.14 3.27
C GLU A 76 1.50 21.70 3.06
N LEU A 77 0.76 20.74 3.64
CA LEU A 77 0.98 19.32 3.37
C LEU A 77 0.69 19.04 1.90
N LYS A 78 1.67 18.49 1.16
CA LYS A 78 1.50 18.11 -0.25
C LYS A 78 1.53 16.61 -0.46
N ARG A 79 2.34 15.87 0.32
CA ARG A 79 2.43 14.41 0.24
C ARG A 79 2.67 13.77 1.59
N VAL A 80 2.38 12.48 1.64
CA VAL A 80 2.74 11.57 2.70
C VAL A 80 3.56 10.45 2.09
N VAL A 81 4.74 10.20 2.65
CA VAL A 81 5.57 9.04 2.34
C VAL A 81 5.34 8.00 3.42
N ALA A 82 5.00 6.77 3.02
CA ALA A 82 4.88 5.62 3.90
C ALA A 82 5.92 4.57 3.52
N ALA A 83 6.50 3.89 4.52
CA ALA A 83 7.46 2.83 4.29
C ALA A 83 7.28 1.65 5.25
N HIS A 84 7.51 0.44 4.74
CA HIS A 84 7.44 -0.81 5.48
C HIS A 84 8.32 -1.86 4.77
N GLU A 85 9.13 -2.62 5.53
CA GLU A 85 9.98 -3.71 5.03
C GLU A 85 10.79 -3.37 3.75
N GLY A 86 11.28 -2.13 3.67
CA GLY A 86 12.10 -1.68 2.55
C GLY A 86 11.32 -1.26 1.30
N ARG A 87 9.98 -1.32 1.33
CA ARG A 87 9.11 -0.67 0.35
C ARG A 87 8.83 0.76 0.77
N VAL A 88 8.75 1.66 -0.21
CA VAL A 88 8.43 3.07 -0.03
C VAL A 88 7.30 3.42 -0.99
N ALA A 89 6.32 4.17 -0.51
CA ALA A 89 5.23 4.69 -1.31
C ALA A 89 4.96 6.15 -0.93
N MET A 90 4.68 6.99 -1.93
CA MET A 90 4.35 8.40 -1.74
C MET A 90 3.00 8.70 -2.38
N ALA A 91 2.09 9.32 -1.63
CA ALA A 91 0.77 9.72 -2.11
C ALA A 91 0.34 11.06 -1.51
N GLU A 92 -0.81 11.58 -1.94
CA GLU A 92 -1.35 12.86 -1.43
C GLU A 92 -1.87 12.75 0.00
N THR A 93 -2.37 11.56 0.37
CA THR A 93 -2.94 11.26 1.68
C THR A 93 -2.26 10.05 2.30
N LEU A 94 -2.37 9.93 3.63
CA LEU A 94 -1.90 8.75 4.36
C LEU A 94 -2.58 7.48 3.84
N ASP A 95 -3.90 7.49 3.69
CA ASP A 95 -4.66 6.36 3.14
C ASP A 95 -4.17 5.94 1.75
N GLY A 96 -3.87 6.91 0.89
CA GLY A 96 -3.31 6.65 -0.44
C GLY A 96 -1.92 6.02 -0.36
N ALA A 97 -1.07 6.49 0.55
CA ALA A 97 0.29 5.98 0.72
C ALA A 97 0.26 4.56 1.29
N LEU A 98 -0.62 4.28 2.27
CA LEU A 98 -0.83 2.94 2.82
C LEU A 98 -1.42 1.99 1.76
N THR A 99 -2.39 2.46 0.97
CA THR A 99 -2.95 1.68 -0.13
C THR A 99 -1.89 1.35 -1.18
N ALA A 100 -1.02 2.30 -1.54
CA ALA A 100 0.09 2.04 -2.46
C ALA A 100 1.15 1.10 -1.86
N LEU A 101 1.36 1.16 -0.54
CA LEU A 101 2.35 0.35 0.17
C LEU A 101 1.90 -1.12 0.30
N PHE A 102 0.64 -1.36 0.67
CA PHE A 102 0.08 -2.68 1.00
C PHE A 102 -0.93 -3.23 -0.02
N GLY A 103 -1.58 -2.36 -0.80
CA GLY A 103 -2.69 -2.70 -1.69
C GLY A 103 -2.31 -3.33 -3.02
N ALA A 104 -1.08 -3.83 -3.18
CA ALA A 104 -0.65 -4.49 -4.41
C ALA A 104 0.01 -5.85 -4.17
N PRO A 105 -0.73 -6.98 -4.29
CA PRO A 105 -0.19 -8.21 -4.82
C PRO A 105 -0.18 -8.11 -6.35
N GLY A 106 0.92 -7.60 -6.92
CA GLY A 106 1.08 -7.52 -8.38
C GLY A 106 1.48 -6.13 -8.85
N ARG A 107 2.79 -5.91 -8.94
CA ARG A 107 3.37 -4.78 -9.67
C ARG A 107 3.11 -5.00 -11.17
N ALA A 108 1.96 -4.55 -11.67
CA ALA A 108 1.87 -4.14 -13.07
C ALA A 108 2.48 -2.74 -13.15
N ALA A 109 3.67 -2.65 -13.75
CA ALA A 109 4.23 -1.38 -14.15
C ALA A 109 3.27 -0.70 -15.15
N PRO A 110 3.07 0.63 -15.10
CA PRO A 110 2.34 1.32 -16.15
C PRO A 110 3.22 1.28 -17.41
N ALA A 111 2.85 0.45 -18.38
CA ALA A 111 3.39 0.55 -19.73
C ALA A 111 2.84 1.82 -20.39
N PRO A 112 3.67 2.62 -21.09
CA PRO A 112 3.19 3.79 -21.83
C PRO A 112 2.27 3.32 -22.97
N GLN A 113 1.09 3.93 -23.07
CA GLN A 113 0.14 3.69 -24.15
C GLN A 113 0.73 4.20 -25.47
N GLY A 114 0.94 3.28 -26.41
CA GLY A 114 1.28 3.59 -27.78
C GLY A 114 1.39 2.32 -28.63
N GLN A 115 0.45 2.20 -29.57
CA GLN A 115 0.47 1.33 -30.76
C GLN A 115 -0.18 -0.05 -30.63
N SER A 116 -1.29 -0.20 -31.36
CA SER A 116 -1.91 -1.46 -31.72
C SER A 116 -0.98 -2.29 -32.59
N ALA A 117 -0.67 -3.52 -32.19
CA ALA A 117 -0.68 -4.75 -33.00
C ALA A 117 0.00 -5.89 -32.25
N GLU A 118 -0.52 -7.09 -32.50
CA GLU A 118 0.02 -8.42 -32.20
C GLU A 118 -0.30 -9.02 -30.82
N ALA A 119 -1.18 -10.04 -30.87
CA ALA A 119 -1.46 -10.95 -29.78
C ALA A 119 -0.19 -11.73 -29.40
N PRO A 120 0.13 -11.91 -28.10
CA PRO A 120 1.23 -12.77 -27.70
C PRO A 120 0.84 -14.25 -27.90
N PRO A 121 1.81 -15.12 -28.23
CA PRO A 121 1.56 -16.55 -28.38
C PRO A 121 1.18 -17.20 -27.04
N ALA A 122 0.34 -18.22 -27.14
CA ALA A 122 -0.11 -19.05 -26.03
C ALA A 122 1.07 -19.57 -25.19
N SER A 123 1.02 -19.30 -23.89
CA SER A 123 1.83 -20.01 -22.88
C SER A 123 1.35 -21.46 -22.75
N PRO A 124 2.23 -22.41 -22.36
CA PRO A 124 1.92 -23.83 -22.31
C PRO A 124 0.72 -24.14 -21.39
N PRO A 125 -0.05 -25.21 -21.68
CA PRO A 125 -1.22 -25.57 -20.90
C PRO A 125 -0.76 -26.15 -19.55
N GLY A 126 -0.98 -25.42 -18.46
CA GLY A 126 -0.66 -25.90 -17.12
C GLY A 126 -1.05 -25.01 -15.95
N ASP A 127 -1.05 -23.68 -16.10
CA ASP A 127 -1.21 -22.75 -14.96
C ASP A 127 -2.22 -21.62 -15.19
N ALA A 128 -3.19 -21.82 -16.09
CA ALA A 128 -4.32 -20.93 -16.18
C ALA A 128 -5.25 -21.23 -14.97
N PRO A 129 -5.57 -20.25 -14.11
CA PRO A 129 -6.54 -20.48 -13.03
C PRO A 129 -7.84 -20.97 -13.68
N SER A 130 -8.37 -22.07 -13.14
CA SER A 130 -9.59 -22.70 -13.64
C SER A 130 -10.71 -21.65 -13.75
N PRO A 131 -11.65 -21.81 -14.70
CA PRO A 131 -12.80 -20.90 -14.82
C PRO A 131 -13.54 -20.73 -13.48
N GLU A 132 -13.58 -21.79 -12.68
CA GLU A 132 -14.12 -21.83 -11.31
C GLU A 132 -13.30 -20.96 -10.35
N ALA A 133 -11.97 -21.09 -10.32
CA ALA A 133 -11.11 -20.22 -9.52
C ALA A 133 -11.22 -18.74 -9.91
N ARG A 134 -11.46 -18.44 -11.20
CA ARG A 134 -11.71 -17.07 -11.66
C ARG A 134 -13.07 -16.54 -11.16
N ALA A 135 -14.10 -17.36 -11.19
CA ALA A 135 -15.43 -16.99 -10.69
C ALA A 135 -15.41 -16.77 -9.16
N LEU A 136 -14.73 -17.63 -8.41
CA LEU A 136 -14.55 -17.47 -6.97
C LEU A 136 -13.74 -16.21 -6.62
N ALA A 137 -12.69 -15.90 -7.37
CA ALA A 137 -11.95 -14.65 -7.18
C ALA A 137 -12.81 -13.40 -7.43
N GLN A 138 -13.71 -13.42 -8.42
CA GLN A 138 -14.66 -12.34 -8.66
C GLN A 138 -15.68 -12.21 -7.52
N GLN A 139 -16.25 -13.31 -7.05
CA GLN A 139 -17.19 -13.30 -5.92
C GLN A 139 -16.54 -12.76 -4.63
N ALA A 140 -15.27 -13.10 -4.38
CA ALA A 140 -14.52 -12.56 -3.25
C ALA A 140 -14.38 -11.03 -3.36
N LEU A 141 -14.07 -10.50 -4.55
CA LEU A 141 -14.01 -9.06 -4.77
C LEU A 141 -15.36 -8.38 -4.48
N ASP A 142 -16.46 -8.96 -4.96
CA ASP A 142 -17.81 -8.41 -4.76
C ASP A 142 -18.22 -8.37 -3.28
N HIS A 143 -17.87 -9.39 -2.50
CA HIS A 143 -18.12 -9.41 -1.06
C HIS A 143 -17.27 -8.37 -0.32
N PHE A 144 -16.01 -8.21 -0.73
CA PHE A 144 -15.12 -7.20 -0.16
C PHE A 144 -15.61 -5.76 -0.44
N GLU A 145 -16.06 -5.48 -1.65
CA GLU A 145 -16.60 -4.16 -2.01
C GLU A 145 -17.88 -3.83 -1.22
N ARG A 146 -18.78 -4.80 -1.06
CA ARG A 146 -19.99 -4.65 -0.25
C ARG A 146 -19.68 -4.44 1.24
N ALA A 147 -18.70 -5.17 1.78
CA ALA A 147 -18.22 -4.94 3.14
C ALA A 147 -17.66 -3.51 3.29
N ARG A 148 -16.84 -3.03 2.34
CA ARG A 148 -16.28 -1.67 2.37
C ARG A 148 -17.36 -0.59 2.27
N ALA A 149 -18.41 -0.82 1.49
CA ALA A 149 -19.56 0.08 1.42
C ALA A 149 -20.35 0.11 2.75
N ALA A 150 -20.59 -1.05 3.36
CA ALA A 150 -21.24 -1.15 4.66
C ALA A 150 -20.44 -0.45 5.77
N GLN A 151 -19.10 -0.61 5.77
CA GLN A 151 -18.20 0.08 6.70
C GLN A 151 -18.29 1.61 6.57
N ARG A 152 -18.38 2.15 5.34
CA ARG A 152 -18.52 3.60 5.12
C ARG A 152 -19.87 4.16 5.59
N ASN A 153 -20.88 3.31 5.69
CA ASN A 153 -22.23 3.67 6.10
C ASN A 153 -22.52 3.29 7.57
N ASP A 154 -21.49 2.96 8.36
CA ASP A 154 -21.60 2.50 9.75
C ASP A 154 -22.51 1.26 9.95
N ASP A 155 -22.76 0.48 8.89
CA ASP A 155 -23.56 -0.74 8.94
C ASP A 155 -22.68 -1.96 9.28
N TRP A 156 -22.43 -2.10 10.58
CA TRP A 156 -21.61 -3.18 11.12
C TRP A 156 -22.22 -4.58 10.95
N THR A 157 -23.56 -4.66 10.85
CA THR A 157 -24.26 -5.95 10.68
C THR A 157 -24.02 -6.50 9.29
N THR A 158 -24.20 -5.67 8.27
CA THR A 158 -23.94 -6.03 6.88
C THR A 158 -22.45 -6.26 6.64
N TYR A 159 -21.57 -5.42 7.22
CA TYR A 159 -20.13 -5.62 7.17
C TYR A 159 -19.72 -7.01 7.67
N GLY A 160 -20.18 -7.40 8.87
CA GLY A 160 -19.84 -8.70 9.45
C GLY A 160 -20.38 -9.89 8.62
N ALA A 161 -21.54 -9.73 7.99
CA ALA A 161 -22.10 -10.75 7.11
C ALA A 161 -21.28 -10.91 5.81
N GLU A 162 -20.91 -9.81 5.16
CA GLU A 162 -20.13 -9.81 3.92
C GLU A 162 -18.69 -10.30 4.14
N MET A 163 -18.08 -9.96 5.28
CA MET A 163 -16.75 -10.48 5.65
C MET A 163 -16.74 -12.00 5.91
N ARG A 164 -17.82 -12.56 6.47
CA ARG A 164 -17.94 -14.02 6.62
C ARG A 164 -18.04 -14.71 5.27
N ARG A 165 -18.87 -14.20 4.36
CA ARG A 165 -19.02 -14.71 2.99
C ARG A 165 -17.72 -14.63 2.21
N LEU A 166 -16.98 -13.52 2.33
CA LEU A 166 -15.65 -13.38 1.76
C LEU A 166 -14.71 -14.51 2.21
N GLY A 167 -14.69 -14.80 3.51
CA GLY A 167 -13.86 -15.88 4.07
C GLY A 167 -14.30 -17.29 3.66
N GLU A 168 -15.57 -17.51 3.32
CA GLU A 168 -16.06 -18.76 2.72
C GLU A 168 -15.55 -18.92 1.29
N VAL A 169 -15.75 -17.90 0.45
CA VAL A 169 -15.32 -17.91 -0.97
C VAL A 169 -13.80 -18.05 -1.10
N LEU A 170 -13.02 -17.40 -0.22
CA LEU A 170 -11.55 -17.53 -0.24
C LEU A 170 -11.09 -18.95 0.14
N ARG A 171 -11.78 -19.62 1.07
CA ARG A 171 -11.48 -21.03 1.41
C ARG A 171 -11.78 -21.95 0.23
N GLU A 172 -12.89 -21.71 -0.48
CA GLU A 172 -13.23 -22.44 -1.70
C GLU A 172 -12.20 -22.19 -2.81
N LEU A 173 -11.73 -20.95 -2.96
CA LEU A 173 -10.69 -20.60 -3.93
C LEU A 173 -9.35 -21.30 -3.63
N GLU A 174 -8.96 -21.38 -2.36
CA GLU A 174 -7.77 -22.11 -1.93
C GLU A 174 -7.91 -23.61 -2.19
N ALA A 175 -9.07 -24.20 -1.88
CA ALA A 175 -9.36 -25.60 -2.18
C ALA A 175 -9.38 -25.89 -3.70
N ALA A 176 -9.85 -24.95 -4.51
CA ALA A 176 -9.87 -25.07 -5.97
C ALA A 176 -8.47 -24.91 -6.60
N ARG A 177 -7.53 -24.24 -5.91
CA ARG A 177 -6.12 -24.12 -6.33
C ARG A 177 -5.22 -25.25 -5.81
N GLY A 178 -5.54 -25.80 -4.64
CA GLY A 178 -4.86 -26.95 -4.05
C GLY A 178 -5.67 -28.23 -4.25
N GLY A 179 -5.49 -28.92 -5.38
CA GLY A 179 -5.95 -30.31 -5.51
C GLY A 179 -5.33 -31.21 -4.42
N PRO A 180 -5.99 -32.31 -4.01
CA PRO A 180 -5.57 -33.13 -2.86
C PRO A 180 -4.20 -33.81 -3.10
N PRO A 181 -3.51 -34.28 -2.03
CA PRO A 181 -2.20 -34.93 -2.12
C PRO A 181 -2.18 -36.21 -2.96
#